data_AF-A0A931TPU3-F1
#
_entry.id   AF-A0A931TPU3-F1
#
_cell.length_a   1.000
_cell.length_b   1.000
_cell.length_c   1.000
_cell.angle_alpha   90.00
_cell.angle_beta   90.00
_cell.angle_gamma   90.00
#
_symmetry.space_group_name_H-M   'P 1'
#
loop_
_entity.id
_entity.type
_entity.pdbx_description
1 polymer ?
#
loop_
_entity_poly.entity_id
_entity_poly.type
_entity_poly.pdbx_seq_one_letter_code
_entity_poly.pdbx_strand_id
1 'polypeptide(L)'
;MEQNKWKKYLKIMAIVLVISTLVFILFYKMNSSNRILQNEREILKNEIVRLKTEVDAVNKKVKKTRFSRDSLYHVLLPYMPYESMVKSTAQRDSIARLLPFKYGEAVVVMPDSVKGIIDGIVYGGNQFESYVKFKVLLKDQKYVEVLPTHLQSLNK
;
A
#
# COMPACT_ATOMS: atom_id res chain seq x y z
N MET A 1 38.61 70.65 -54.27
CA MET A 1 38.20 70.48 -52.85
C MET A 1 36.92 69.65 -52.65
N GLU A 2 36.08 69.43 -53.66
CA GLU A 2 34.79 68.74 -53.49
C GLU A 2 34.86 67.21 -53.34
N GLN A 3 35.79 66.54 -54.03
CA GLN A 3 35.90 65.07 -53.96
C GLN A 3 36.22 64.52 -52.55
N ASN A 4 36.94 65.29 -51.73
CA ASN A 4 37.23 64.89 -50.34
C ASN A 4 36.02 65.00 -49.42
N LYS A 5 35.06 65.89 -49.72
CA LYS A 5 33.81 66.01 -48.95
C LYS A 5 32.93 64.78 -49.20
N TRP A 6 32.79 64.35 -50.46
CA TRP A 6 32.01 63.18 -50.84
C TRP A 6 32.51 61.88 -50.21
N LYS A 7 33.84 61.66 -50.21
CA LYS A 7 34.47 60.51 -49.53
C LYS A 7 34.22 60.53 -48.01
N LYS A 8 34.13 61.71 -47.38
CA LYS A 8 33.83 61.85 -45.95
C LYS A 8 32.37 61.50 -45.64
N TYR A 9 31.42 61.93 -46.47
CA TYR A 9 30.00 61.58 -46.33
C TYR A 9 29.75 60.07 -46.50
N LEU A 10 30.39 59.44 -47.48
CA LEU A 10 30.30 57.98 -47.68
C LEU A 10 30.82 57.19 -46.47
N LYS A 11 31.91 57.63 -45.85
CA LYS A 11 32.43 57.01 -44.61
C LYS A 11 31.45 57.13 -43.44
N ILE A 12 30.83 58.30 -43.27
CA ILE A 12 29.84 58.52 -42.19
C ILE A 12 28.59 57.66 -42.43
N MET A 13 28.09 57.60 -43.66
CA MET A 13 26.97 56.73 -44.04
C MET A 13 27.26 55.25 -43.77
N ALA A 14 28.45 54.77 -44.13
CA ALA A 14 28.85 53.39 -43.86
C ALA A 14 28.88 53.09 -42.35
N ILE A 15 29.41 54.00 -41.53
CA ILE A 15 29.43 53.85 -40.07
C ILE A 15 28.02 53.79 -39.48
N VAL A 16 27.10 54.66 -39.93
CA VAL A 16 25.71 54.66 -39.46
C VAL A 16 25.00 53.36 -39.83
N LEU A 17 25.24 52.83 -41.04
CA LEU A 17 24.69 51.55 -41.50
C LEU A 17 25.19 50.36 -40.65
N VAL A 18 26.48 50.36 -40.30
CA VAL A 18 27.08 49.34 -39.42
C VAL A 18 26.50 49.42 -38.00
N ILE A 19 26.29 50.61 -37.46
CA ILE A 19 25.68 50.78 -36.13
C ILE A 19 24.21 50.33 -36.15
N SER A 20 23.45 50.71 -37.17
CA SER A 20 22.04 50.31 -37.30
C SER A 20 21.87 48.79 -37.40
N THR A 21 22.75 48.11 -38.14
CA THR A 21 22.73 46.64 -38.25
C THR A 21 23.13 45.96 -36.95
N LEU A 22 24.11 46.49 -36.22
CA LEU A 22 24.47 46.01 -34.88
C LEU A 22 23.31 46.12 -33.87
N VAL A 23 22.63 47.26 -33.84
CA VAL A 23 21.46 47.47 -32.97
C VAL A 23 20.33 46.51 -33.33
N PHE A 24 20.09 46.29 -34.63
CA PHE A 24 19.07 45.36 -35.10
C PHE A 24 19.35 43.91 -34.67
N ILE A 25 20.61 43.45 -34.78
CA ILE A 25 21.01 42.10 -34.34
C ILE A 25 20.86 41.94 -32.83
N LEU A 26 21.26 42.94 -32.04
CA LEU A 26 21.10 42.93 -30.59
C LEU A 26 19.62 42.89 -30.19
N PHE A 27 18.77 43.68 -30.84
CA PHE A 27 17.33 43.69 -30.59
C PHE A 27 16.69 42.33 -30.92
N TYR A 28 17.08 41.72 -32.04
CA TYR A 28 16.59 40.38 -32.44
C TYR A 28 17.01 39.30 -31.44
N LYS A 29 18.29 39.30 -31.01
CA LYS A 29 18.80 38.36 -29.99
C LYS A 29 18.12 38.56 -28.63
N MET A 30 17.90 39.80 -28.22
CA MET A 30 17.25 40.12 -26.94
C MET A 30 15.79 39.67 -26.92
N ASN A 31 15.04 39.90 -28.00
CA ASN A 31 13.65 39.46 -28.10
C ASN A 31 13.51 37.92 -28.14
N SER A 32 14.43 37.24 -28.83
CA SER A 32 14.52 35.78 -28.83
C SER A 32 14.84 35.23 -27.44
N SER A 33 15.86 35.78 -26.77
CA SER A 33 16.28 35.33 -25.44
C SER A 33 15.20 35.54 -24.38
N ASN A 34 14.49 36.67 -24.43
CA ASN A 34 13.37 36.92 -23.50
C ASN A 34 12.25 35.89 -23.63
N ARG A 35 11.93 35.44 -24.85
CA ARG A 35 10.94 34.38 -25.07
C ARG A 35 11.39 33.04 -24.50
N ILE A 36 12.66 32.69 -24.70
CA ILE A 36 13.24 31.44 -24.16
C ILE A 36 13.21 31.47 -22.63
N LEU A 37 13.63 32.57 -22.01
CA LEU A 37 13.63 32.75 -20.56
C LEU A 37 12.21 32.72 -19.97
N GLN A 38 11.21 33.25 -20.68
CA GLN A 38 9.81 33.15 -20.24
C GLN A 38 9.31 31.70 -20.29
N ASN A 39 9.63 30.96 -21.37
CA ASN A 39 9.24 29.56 -21.50
C ASN A 39 9.88 28.69 -20.40
N GLU A 40 11.17 28.87 -20.12
CA GLU A 40 11.87 28.15 -19.05
C GLU A 40 11.25 28.44 -17.67
N ARG A 41 10.90 29.71 -17.40
CA ARG A 41 10.21 30.09 -16.17
C ARG A 41 8.85 29.44 -16.03
N GLU A 42 8.07 29.36 -17.12
CA GLU A 42 6.76 28.72 -17.09
C GLU A 42 6.87 27.19 -16.89
N ILE A 43 7.86 26.55 -17.51
CA ILE A 43 8.15 25.12 -17.28
C ILE A 43 8.49 24.88 -15.80
N LEU A 44 9.42 25.67 -15.24
CA LEU A 44 9.83 25.57 -13.84
C LEU A 44 8.66 25.83 -12.88
N LYS A 45 7.81 26.82 -13.16
CA LYS A 45 6.60 27.07 -12.36
C LYS A 45 5.64 25.88 -12.40
N ASN A 46 5.40 25.32 -13.57
CA ASN A 46 4.52 24.17 -13.73
C ASN A 46 5.07 22.95 -12.98
N GLU A 47 6.39 22.75 -13.02
CA GLU A 47 7.05 21.70 -12.26
C GLU A 47 6.94 21.92 -10.75
N ILE A 48 7.14 23.15 -10.26
CA ILE A 48 6.94 23.50 -8.84
C ILE A 48 5.49 23.24 -8.41
N VAL A 49 4.51 23.63 -9.23
CA VAL A 49 3.08 23.39 -8.92
C VAL A 49 2.78 21.89 -8.90
N ARG A 50 3.31 21.14 -9.86
CA ARG A 50 3.16 19.68 -9.91
C ARG A 50 3.79 19.02 -8.68
N LEU A 51 5.03 19.34 -8.35
CA LEU A 51 5.72 18.81 -7.17
C LEU A 51 4.97 19.18 -5.89
N LYS A 52 4.46 20.41 -5.78
CA LYS A 52 3.67 20.83 -4.62
C LYS A 52 2.39 20.02 -4.47
N THR A 53 1.67 19.78 -5.57
CA THR A 53 0.44 18.95 -5.52
C THR A 53 0.75 17.49 -5.18
N GLU A 54 1.86 16.95 -5.67
CA GLU A 54 2.33 15.61 -5.31
C GLU A 54 2.72 15.50 -3.83
N VAL A 55 3.46 16.47 -3.30
CA VAL A 55 3.80 16.57 -1.87
C VAL A 55 2.54 16.68 -1.02
N ASP A 56 1.56 17.49 -1.42
CA ASP A 56 0.30 17.61 -0.70
C ASP A 56 -0.52 16.32 -0.71
N ALA A 57 -0.53 15.59 -1.84
CA ALA A 57 -1.19 14.30 -1.95
C ALA A 57 -0.52 13.24 -1.05
N VAL A 58 0.81 13.21 -1.04
CA VAL A 58 1.59 12.33 -0.15
C VAL A 58 1.34 12.70 1.31
N ASN A 59 1.37 13.99 1.66
CA ASN A 59 1.08 14.45 3.02
C ASN A 59 -0.32 14.07 3.49
N LYS A 60 -1.32 14.16 2.61
CA LYS A 60 -2.69 13.67 2.91
C LYS A 60 -2.70 12.16 3.18
N LYS A 61 -2.02 11.36 2.34
CA LYS A 61 -1.89 9.91 2.56
C LYS A 61 -1.22 9.60 3.89
N VAL A 62 -0.10 10.25 4.19
CA VAL A 62 0.65 10.08 5.45
C VAL A 62 -0.22 10.44 6.65
N LYS A 63 -0.94 11.57 6.62
CA LYS A 63 -1.87 11.95 7.69
C LYS A 63 -2.97 10.91 7.91
N LYS A 64 -3.57 10.40 6.81
CA LYS A 64 -4.59 9.34 6.89
C LYS A 64 -4.02 8.06 7.53
N THR A 65 -2.84 7.61 7.08
CA THR A 65 -2.19 6.42 7.63
C THR A 65 -1.82 6.60 9.11
N ARG A 66 -1.31 7.77 9.51
CA ARG A 66 -1.02 8.09 10.91
C ARG A 66 -2.28 8.01 11.77
N PHE A 67 -3.37 8.64 11.33
CA PHE A 67 -4.65 8.59 12.04
C PHE A 67 -5.15 7.14 12.20
N SER A 68 -5.12 6.34 11.13
CA SER A 68 -5.50 4.93 11.20
C SER A 68 -4.61 4.14 12.16
N ARG A 69 -3.29 4.34 12.11
CA ARG A 69 -2.36 3.67 13.02
C ARG A 69 -2.63 4.04 14.48
N ASP A 70 -2.82 5.32 14.76
CA ASP A 70 -3.03 5.82 16.13
C ASP A 70 -4.39 5.33 16.68
N SER A 71 -5.42 5.25 15.84
CA SER A 71 -6.70 4.63 16.22
C SER A 71 -6.56 3.14 16.54
N LEU A 72 -5.81 2.40 15.73
CA LEU A 72 -5.55 0.97 15.95
C LEU A 72 -4.74 0.75 17.23
N TYR A 73 -3.76 1.63 17.47
CA TYR A 73 -2.95 1.62 18.68
C TYR A 73 -3.81 1.81 19.93
N HIS A 74 -4.76 2.74 19.92
CA HIS A 74 -5.69 2.92 21.04
C HIS A 74 -6.58 1.69 21.30
N VAL A 75 -6.98 0.98 20.23
CA VAL A 75 -7.74 -0.28 20.36
C VAL A 75 -6.86 -1.42 20.88
N LEU A 76 -5.58 -1.49 20.47
CA LEU A 76 -4.64 -2.54 20.86
C LEU A 76 -4.03 -2.34 22.26
N LEU A 77 -3.94 -1.10 22.73
CA LEU A 77 -3.28 -0.76 24.00
C LEU A 77 -3.80 -1.58 25.20
N PRO A 78 -5.11 -1.80 25.38
CA PRO A 78 -5.64 -2.62 26.46
C PRO A 78 -5.28 -4.11 26.35
N TYR A 79 -4.97 -4.59 25.14
CA TYR A 79 -4.66 -5.99 24.87
C TYR A 79 -3.16 -6.30 24.85
N MET A 80 -2.29 -5.28 24.86
CA MET A 80 -0.83 -5.45 24.91
C MET A 80 -0.35 -6.36 26.06
N PRO A 81 -0.88 -6.24 27.30
CA PRO A 81 -0.50 -7.14 28.39
C PRO A 81 -0.88 -8.61 28.14
N TYR A 82 -1.86 -8.86 27.26
CA TYR A 82 -2.37 -10.17 26.91
C TYR A 82 -1.85 -10.66 25.55
N GLU A 83 -0.76 -10.10 25.04
CA GLU A 83 -0.22 -10.42 23.71
C GLU A 83 -0.04 -11.94 23.50
N SER A 84 0.47 -12.65 24.50
CA SER A 84 0.64 -14.11 24.45
C SER A 84 -0.69 -14.85 24.30
N MET A 85 -1.73 -14.41 25.01
CA MET A 85 -3.07 -15.00 24.95
C MET A 85 -3.75 -14.69 23.61
N VAL A 86 -3.60 -13.47 23.09
CA VAL A 86 -4.11 -13.08 21.77
C VAL A 86 -3.42 -13.89 20.67
N LYS A 87 -2.09 -14.03 20.72
CA LYS A 87 -1.33 -14.87 19.78
C LYS A 87 -1.75 -16.33 19.85
N SER A 88 -1.88 -16.88 21.05
CA SER A 88 -2.34 -18.26 21.26
C SER A 88 -3.76 -18.47 20.70
N THR A 89 -4.67 -17.53 20.93
CA THR A 89 -6.04 -17.57 20.38
C THR A 89 -6.03 -17.49 18.86
N ALA A 90 -5.25 -16.58 18.27
CA ALA A 90 -5.12 -16.45 16.82
C ALA A 90 -4.52 -17.71 16.17
N GLN A 91 -3.52 -18.32 16.81
CA GLN A 91 -2.95 -19.61 16.37
C GLN A 91 -3.97 -20.73 16.47
N ARG A 92 -4.68 -20.84 17.60
CA ARG A 92 -5.76 -21.83 17.80
C ARG A 92 -6.83 -21.69 16.72
N ASP A 93 -7.27 -20.47 16.44
CA ASP A 93 -8.30 -20.21 15.44
C ASP A 93 -7.79 -20.50 14.02
N SER A 94 -6.50 -20.28 13.75
CA SER A 94 -5.86 -20.64 12.47
C SER A 94 -5.80 -22.16 12.28
N ILE A 95 -5.43 -22.90 13.33
CA ILE A 95 -5.40 -24.37 13.31
C ILE A 95 -6.81 -24.94 13.18
N ALA A 96 -7.79 -24.38 13.90
CA ALA A 96 -9.18 -24.83 13.86
C ALA A 96 -9.79 -24.74 12.45
N ARG A 97 -9.35 -23.79 11.60
CA ARG A 97 -9.79 -23.71 10.20
C ARG A 97 -9.28 -24.84 9.31
N LEU A 98 -8.15 -25.46 9.68
CA LEU A 98 -7.53 -26.55 8.93
C LEU A 98 -8.07 -27.93 9.34
N LEU A 99 -8.88 -28.00 10.40
CA LEU A 99 -9.42 -29.25 10.88
C LEU A 99 -10.52 -29.79 9.96
N PRO A 100 -10.59 -31.12 9.78
CA PRO A 100 -11.53 -31.77 8.87
C PRO A 100 -12.99 -31.62 9.31
N PHE A 101 -13.23 -31.36 10.59
CA PHE A 101 -14.56 -31.19 11.16
C PHE A 101 -14.60 -29.98 12.09
N LYS A 102 -15.76 -29.33 12.17
CA LYS A 102 -15.97 -28.12 12.96
C LYS A 102 -16.81 -28.39 14.22
N TYR A 103 -16.66 -27.51 15.21
CA TYR A 103 -17.57 -27.45 16.35
C TYR A 103 -19.02 -27.29 15.88
N GLY A 104 -19.93 -28.07 16.48
CA GLY A 104 -21.35 -28.10 16.15
C GLY A 104 -21.70 -28.92 14.90
N GLU A 105 -20.72 -29.50 14.20
CA GLU A 105 -20.98 -30.31 13.02
C GLU A 105 -21.56 -31.68 13.40
N ALA A 106 -22.58 -32.11 12.65
CA ALA A 106 -23.17 -33.43 12.81
C ALA A 106 -22.30 -34.49 12.12
N VAL A 107 -21.87 -35.49 12.88
CA VAL A 107 -20.97 -36.54 12.42
C VAL A 107 -21.49 -37.93 12.79
N VAL A 108 -21.03 -38.93 12.05
CA VAL A 108 -21.18 -40.35 12.38
C VAL A 108 -19.87 -40.85 12.96
N VAL A 109 -19.95 -41.49 14.12
CA VAL A 109 -18.83 -42.18 14.77
C VAL A 109 -18.77 -43.61 14.25
N MET A 110 -17.65 -44.00 13.65
CA MET A 110 -17.37 -45.36 13.17
C MET A 110 -16.62 -46.17 14.24
N PRO A 111 -16.79 -47.51 14.30
CA PRO A 111 -17.54 -48.37 13.36
C PRO A 111 -19.05 -48.46 13.66
N ASP A 112 -19.48 -48.13 14.87
CA ASP A 112 -20.85 -48.38 15.36
C ASP A 112 -21.92 -47.50 14.69
N SER A 113 -21.52 -46.62 13.77
CA SER A 113 -22.38 -45.76 12.96
C SER A 113 -23.32 -44.88 13.78
N VAL A 114 -22.87 -44.46 14.98
CA VAL A 114 -23.68 -43.66 15.88
C VAL A 114 -23.59 -42.19 15.51
N LYS A 115 -24.74 -41.52 15.39
CA LYS A 115 -24.81 -40.09 15.08
C LYS A 115 -24.55 -39.26 16.33
N GLY A 116 -23.77 -38.20 16.18
CA GLY A 116 -23.51 -37.23 17.25
C GLY A 116 -23.14 -35.86 16.70
N ILE A 117 -22.85 -34.94 17.61
CA ILE A 117 -22.45 -33.57 17.31
C ILE A 117 -21.08 -33.32 17.92
N ILE A 118 -20.18 -32.67 17.20
CA ILE A 118 -18.88 -32.27 17.75
C ILE A 118 -19.08 -31.15 18.77
N ASP A 119 -18.77 -31.44 20.03
CA ASP A 119 -18.85 -30.50 21.16
C ASP A 119 -17.47 -29.92 21.51
N GLY A 120 -16.41 -30.70 21.30
CA GLY A 120 -15.06 -30.39 21.74
C GLY A 120 -13.98 -30.82 20.76
N ILE A 121 -12.83 -30.16 20.80
CA ILE A 121 -11.60 -30.62 20.16
C ILE A 121 -10.52 -30.70 21.23
N VAL A 122 -9.97 -31.91 21.41
CA VAL A 122 -8.93 -32.22 22.38
C VAL A 122 -7.61 -32.31 21.63
N TYR A 123 -6.71 -31.37 21.92
CA TYR A 123 -5.35 -31.36 21.42
C TYR A 123 -4.46 -31.97 22.51
N GLY A 124 -3.68 -32.98 22.15
CA GLY A 124 -2.74 -33.61 23.06
C GLY A 124 -1.46 -33.99 22.32
N GLY A 125 -0.39 -34.18 23.07
CA GLY A 125 0.88 -34.58 22.48
C GLY A 125 2.04 -34.48 23.44
N ASN A 126 3.15 -35.13 23.08
CA ASN A 126 4.44 -34.99 23.73
C ASN A 126 5.44 -34.37 22.71
N GLN A 127 6.74 -34.36 23.05
CA GLN A 127 7.78 -33.79 22.18
C GLN A 127 7.95 -34.52 20.83
N PHE A 128 7.38 -35.72 20.68
CA PHE A 128 7.58 -36.60 19.52
C PHE A 128 6.29 -36.84 18.72
N GLU A 129 5.12 -36.78 19.37
CA GLU A 129 3.83 -37.07 18.75
C GLU A 129 2.75 -36.10 19.22
N SER A 130 2.03 -35.52 18.27
CA SER A 130 0.85 -34.69 18.50
C SER A 130 -0.39 -35.35 17.90
N TYR A 131 -1.50 -35.34 18.63
CA TYR A 131 -2.78 -35.87 18.18
C TYR A 131 -3.91 -34.87 18.39
N VAL A 132 -4.93 -34.98 17.52
CA VAL A 132 -6.19 -34.24 17.62
C VAL A 132 -7.31 -35.26 17.74
N LYS A 133 -8.09 -35.17 18.82
CA LYS A 133 -9.32 -35.94 19.02
C LYS A 133 -10.51 -34.99 19.05
N PHE A 134 -11.66 -35.49 18.65
CA PHE A 134 -12.92 -34.77 18.70
C PHE A 134 -13.79 -35.37 19.79
N LYS A 135 -14.33 -34.51 20.65
CA LYS A 135 -15.31 -34.89 21.65
C LYS A 135 -16.69 -34.77 21.02
N VAL A 136 -17.33 -35.92 20.83
CA VAL A 136 -18.64 -36.02 20.18
C VAL A 136 -19.71 -36.28 21.24
N LEU A 137 -20.73 -35.44 21.25
CA LEU A 137 -21.96 -35.62 22.02
C LEU A 137 -22.90 -36.54 21.25
N LEU A 138 -23.14 -37.73 21.80
CA LEU A 138 -24.07 -38.71 21.25
C LEU A 138 -25.51 -38.37 21.66
N LYS A 139 -26.49 -38.99 21.00
CA LYS A 139 -27.92 -38.85 21.34
C LYS A 139 -28.24 -39.18 22.79
N ASP A 140 -27.50 -40.11 23.39
CA ASP A 140 -27.68 -40.56 24.77
C ASP A 140 -27.02 -39.62 25.80
N GLN A 141 -26.68 -38.38 25.39
CA GLN A 141 -25.98 -37.37 26.19
C GLN A 141 -24.59 -37.81 26.72
N LYS A 142 -24.03 -38.88 26.16
CA LYS A 142 -22.68 -39.34 26.45
C LYS A 142 -21.67 -38.66 25.54
N TYR A 143 -20.51 -38.36 26.11
CA TYR A 143 -19.38 -37.83 25.36
C TYR A 143 -18.38 -38.95 25.04
N VAL A 144 -17.94 -38.99 23.79
CA VAL A 144 -16.88 -39.91 23.36
C VAL A 144 -15.79 -39.13 22.64
N GLU A 145 -14.54 -39.43 22.95
CA GLU A 145 -13.39 -38.87 22.25
C GLU A 145 -12.97 -39.78 21.10
N VAL A 146 -12.96 -39.24 19.88
CA VAL A 146 -12.79 -40.00 18.65
C VAL A 146 -11.73 -39.35 17.77
N LEU A 147 -10.91 -40.15 17.10
CA LEU A 147 -9.95 -39.68 16.10
C LEU A 147 -10.68 -39.21 14.83
N PRO A 148 -10.16 -38.20 14.11
CA PRO A 148 -10.76 -37.73 12.86
C PRO A 148 -10.97 -38.84 11.82
N THR A 149 -10.13 -39.88 11.80
CA THR A 149 -10.26 -41.02 10.88
C THR A 149 -11.49 -41.88 11.13
N HIS A 150 -12.07 -41.83 12.33
CA HIS A 150 -13.26 -42.58 12.70
C HIS A 150 -14.53 -41.71 12.69
N LEU A 151 -14.44 -40.51 12.12
CA LEU A 151 -15.58 -39.62 11.94
C LEU A 151 -15.92 -39.46 10.46
N GLN A 152 -17.21 -39.40 10.19
CA GLN A 152 -17.74 -39.10 8.86
C GLN A 152 -18.75 -37.97 8.97
N SER A 153 -18.60 -36.93 8.14
CA SER A 153 -19.56 -35.81 8.11
C SER A 153 -20.89 -36.28 7.54
N LEU A 154 -22.00 -35.89 8.18
CA LEU A 154 -23.35 -36.15 7.69
C LEU A 154 -23.82 -35.15 6.62
N ASN A 155 -23.10 -34.04 6.45
CA ASN A 155 -23.50 -32.91 5.61
C ASN A 155 -22.66 -32.76 4.33
N LYS A 156 -22.21 -33.88 3.73
CA LYS A 156 -21.60 -33.85 2.39
C LYS A 156 -22.65 -33.71 1.29
#